data_AF-A0A923Y1R7-F1
#
_entry.id   AF-A0A923Y1R7-F1
#
_cell.length_a   1.000
_cell.length_b   1.000
_cell.length_c   1.000
_cell.angle_alpha   90.00
_cell.angle_beta   90.00
_cell.angle_gamma   90.00
#
_symmetry.space_group_name_H-M   'P 1'
#
loop_
_entity.id
_entity.type
_entity.pdbx_description
1 polymer ?
#
loop_
_entity_poly.entity_id
_entity_poly.type
_entity_poly.pdbx_seq_one_letter_code
_entity_poly.pdbx_strand_id
1 'polypeptide(L)'
;MKTTLDISDPLLDQVRRIAARDGDTLRSLVEQGLRRVVAERSAKAKPFKLKDASVRTPGVGSGYEQLSWEEMRALMYGGRGG
;
A
#
# COMPACT_ATOMS: atom_id res chain seq x y z
N MET A 1 7.28 -18.08 6.82
CA MET A 1 8.36 -18.65 5.98
C MET A 1 9.60 -18.82 6.85
N LYS A 2 10.41 -19.86 6.61
CA LYS A 2 11.72 -20.03 7.25
C LYS A 2 12.80 -19.61 6.25
N THR A 3 13.74 -18.79 6.71
CA THR A 3 14.85 -18.29 5.90
C THR A 3 16.15 -18.56 6.64
N THR A 4 17.19 -18.96 5.92
CA THR A 4 18.56 -19.08 6.45
C THR A 4 19.30 -17.79 6.14
N LEU A 5 19.96 -17.20 7.14
CA LEU A 5 20.71 -15.95 7.03
C LEU A 5 22.16 -16.23 7.43
N ASP A 6 23.10 -15.70 6.65
CA ASP A 6 24.51 -15.64 7.05
C ASP A 6 24.73 -14.35 7.85
N ILE A 7 25.16 -14.48 9.10
CA ILE A 7 25.31 -13.38 10.05
C ILE A 7 26.60 -13.64 10.84
N SER A 8 27.41 -12.59 11.04
CA SER A 8 28.62 -12.68 11.86
C SER A 8 28.31 -13.11 13.30
N ASP A 9 29.10 -14.03 13.84
CA ASP A 9 28.93 -14.53 15.22
C ASP A 9 28.83 -13.42 16.29
N PRO A 10 29.66 -12.35 16.26
CA PRO A 10 29.56 -11.29 17.28
C PRO A 10 28.19 -10.59 17.30
N LEU A 11 27.58 -10.42 16.13
CA LEU A 11 26.26 -9.82 16.00
C LEU A 11 25.18 -10.78 16.50
N LEU A 12 25.28 -12.07 16.15
CA LEU A 12 24.34 -13.08 16.64
C LEU A 12 24.34 -13.16 18.17
N ASP A 13 25.51 -13.13 18.79
CA ASP A 13 25.66 -13.12 20.25
C ASP A 13 25.07 -11.89 20.91
N GLN A 14 25.25 -10.71 20.29
CA GLN A 14 24.66 -9.47 20.78
C GLN A 14 23.13 -9.54 20.73
N VAL A 15 22.56 -10.02 19.61
CA VAL A 15 21.10 -10.13 19.46
C VAL A 15 20.52 -11.15 20.44
N ARG A 16 21.20 -12.28 20.67
CA ARG A 16 20.79 -13.28 21.68
C ARG A 16 20.75 -12.70 23.09
N ARG A 17 21.76 -11.92 23.47
CA ARG A 17 21.80 -11.24 24.79
C ARG A 17 20.65 -10.25 24.96
N ILE A 18 20.34 -9.49 23.93
CA ILE A 18 19.21 -8.54 23.93
C ILE A 18 17.89 -9.29 24.06
N ALA A 19 17.68 -10.33 23.26
CA ALA A 19 16.48 -11.16 23.30
C ALA A 19 16.26 -11.76 24.70
N ALA A 20 17.30 -12.32 25.31
CA ALA A 20 17.23 -12.90 26.65
C ALA A 20 16.90 -11.85 27.72
N ARG A 21 17.51 -10.67 27.64
CA ARG A 21 17.25 -9.55 28.56
C ARG A 21 15.80 -9.06 28.47
N ASP A 22 15.27 -8.98 27.26
CA ASP A 22 13.96 -8.37 26.99
C ASP A 22 12.81 -9.39 27.02
N GLY A 23 13.12 -10.69 27.25
CA GLY A 23 12.13 -11.76 27.21
C GLY A 23 11.56 -12.01 25.80
N ASP A 24 12.33 -11.67 24.77
CA ASP A 24 11.94 -11.79 23.36
C ASP A 24 12.72 -12.92 22.66
N THR A 25 12.43 -13.16 21.38
CA THR A 25 13.10 -14.16 20.56
C THR A 25 13.97 -13.52 19.49
N LEU A 26 15.04 -14.21 19.09
CA LEU A 26 15.87 -13.82 17.95
C LEU A 26 15.02 -13.57 16.69
N ARG A 27 14.01 -14.42 16.46
CA ARG A 27 13.08 -14.31 15.33
C ARG A 27 12.30 -13.00 15.36
N SER A 28 11.73 -12.65 16.51
CA SER A 28 10.96 -11.40 16.69
C SER A 28 11.84 -10.19 16.40
N LEU A 29 13.04 -10.13 16.95
CA LEU A 29 13.99 -9.03 16.70
C LEU A 29 14.37 -8.91 15.22
N VAL A 30 14.61 -10.03 14.54
CA VAL A 30 14.90 -10.05 13.10
C VAL A 30 13.68 -9.55 12.29
N GLU A 31 12.47 -10.02 12.60
CA GLU A 31 11.26 -9.59 11.91
C GLU A 31 10.98 -8.09 12.13
N GLN A 32 11.17 -7.58 13.34
CA GLN A 32 11.04 -6.15 13.65
C GLN A 32 12.06 -5.30 12.86
N GLY A 33 13.32 -5.72 12.84
CA GLY A 33 14.37 -5.07 12.06
C GLY A 33 14.06 -5.02 10.57
N LEU A 34 13.62 -6.15 9.99
CA LEU A 34 13.21 -6.22 8.58
C LEU A 34 12.01 -5.32 8.27
N ARG A 35 10.98 -5.31 9.13
CA ARG A 35 9.81 -4.42 8.97
C ARG A 35 10.23 -2.96 8.92
N ARG A 36 11.12 -2.54 9.82
CA ARG A 36 11.63 -1.17 9.87
C ARG A 36 12.38 -0.81 8.58
N VAL A 37 13.31 -1.65 8.14
CA VAL A 37 14.09 -1.40 6.91
C VAL A 37 13.18 -1.34 5.68
N VAL A 38 12.19 -2.22 5.58
CA VAL A 38 11.20 -2.20 4.49
C VAL A 38 10.38 -0.92 4.53
N ALA A 39 9.86 -0.52 5.69
CA ALA A 39 9.09 0.72 5.83
C ALA A 39 9.92 1.96 5.44
N GLU A 40 11.15 2.06 5.93
CA GLU A 40 12.07 3.16 5.61
C GLU A 40 12.38 3.25 4.11
N ARG A 41 12.55 2.12 3.43
CA ARG A 41 12.80 2.08 1.98
C ARG A 41 11.55 2.35 1.15
N SER A 42 10.40 1.82 1.57
CA SER A 42 9.11 2.06 0.91
C SER A 42 8.67 3.51 1.06
N ALA A 43 8.94 4.17 2.19
CA ALA A 43 8.67 5.59 2.38
C ALA A 43 9.52 6.49 1.46
N LYS A 44 10.73 6.03 1.08
CA LYS A 44 11.59 6.71 0.10
C LYS A 44 11.21 6.41 -1.35
N ALA A 45 10.36 5.41 -1.60
CA ALA A 45 9.85 5.16 -2.94
C ALA A 45 8.94 6.33 -3.37
N LYS A 46 8.97 6.69 -4.65
CA LYS A 46 8.06 7.73 -5.17
C LYS A 46 6.63 7.34 -4.80
N PRO A 47 5.83 8.27 -4.23
CA PRO A 47 4.44 7.98 -3.95
C PRO A 47 3.77 7.48 -5.23
N PHE A 48 2.87 6.51 -5.08
CA PHE A 48 2.11 5.99 -6.21
C PHE A 48 1.43 7.16 -6.91
N LYS A 49 1.87 7.46 -8.13
CA LYS A 49 1.23 8.45 -8.99
C LYS A 49 0.29 7.68 -9.90
N LEU A 50 -1.01 7.83 -9.66
CA LEU A 50 -2.02 7.28 -10.56
C LEU A 50 -1.72 7.81 -11.97
N LYS A 51 -1.61 6.90 -12.93
CA LYS A 51 -1.46 7.29 -14.34
C LYS A 51 -2.68 8.13 -14.70
N ASP A 52 -2.45 9.28 -15.33
CA ASP A 52 -3.55 10.07 -15.86
C ASP A 52 -4.30 9.21 -16.88
N ALA A 53 -5.49 8.77 -16.48
CA ALA A 53 -6.42 7.98 -17.26
C ALA A 53 -7.65 8.82 -17.62
N SER A 54 -7.54 10.15 -17.53
CA SER A 54 -8.58 11.04 -18.01
C SER A 54 -8.79 10.78 -19.51
N VAL A 55 -10.04 10.50 -19.86
CA VAL A 55 -10.44 10.45 -21.26
C VAL A 55 -10.66 11.91 -21.65
N ARG A 56 -9.97 12.39 -22.70
CA ARG A 56 -10.19 13.71 -23.29
C ARG A 56 -11.52 13.72 -24.06
N THR A 57 -12.61 13.45 -23.37
CA THR A 57 -13.93 13.88 -23.81
C THR A 57 -14.01 15.39 -23.54
N PRO A 58 -14.66 16.19 -24.41
CA PRO A 58 -15.19 17.47 -23.97
C PRO A 58 -15.87 17.21 -22.63
N GLY A 59 -15.55 18.01 -21.60
CA GLY A 59 -16.17 17.84 -20.28
C GLY A 59 -17.67 17.64 -20.47
N VAL A 60 -18.26 16.73 -19.69
CA VAL A 60 -19.69 16.49 -19.62
C VAL A 60 -20.36 17.88 -19.61
N GLY A 61 -20.93 18.28 -20.76
CA GLY A 61 -21.12 19.69 -21.09
C GLY A 61 -21.89 20.41 -20.00
N SER A 62 -21.58 21.69 -19.75
CA SER A 62 -22.36 22.54 -18.84
C SER A 62 -23.87 22.36 -19.13
N GLY A 63 -24.57 21.63 -18.26
CA GLY A 63 -25.92 21.11 -18.53
C GLY A 63 -26.32 19.92 -17.66
N TYR A 64 -25.36 19.11 -17.20
CA TYR A 64 -25.64 18.00 -16.27
C TYR A 64 -25.69 18.43 -14.80
N GLU A 65 -25.19 19.63 -14.47
CA GLU A 65 -25.21 20.19 -13.12
C GLU A 65 -26.62 20.45 -12.59
N GLN A 66 -27.60 20.57 -13.49
CA GLN A 66 -29.00 20.84 -13.17
C GLN A 66 -29.88 19.58 -13.19
N LEU A 67 -29.33 18.43 -13.57
CA LEU A 67 -30.08 17.18 -13.63
C LEU A 67 -30.20 16.57 -12.25
N SER A 68 -31.39 16.08 -11.93
CA SER A 68 -31.60 15.19 -10.80
C SER A 68 -30.85 13.87 -11.01
N TRP A 69 -30.64 13.15 -9.90
CA TRP A 69 -30.03 11.83 -9.93
C TRP A 69 -30.79 10.84 -10.84
N GLU A 70 -32.13 10.93 -10.88
CA GLU A 70 -32.96 10.05 -11.70
C GLU A 70 -32.78 10.31 -13.20
N GLU A 71 -32.71 11.58 -13.60
CA GLU A 71 -32.48 11.98 -14.99
C GLU A 71 -31.07 11.59 -15.46
N MET A 72 -30.05 11.79 -14.61
CA MET A 72 -28.70 11.31 -14.89
C MET A 72 -28.65 9.79 -15.06
N ARG A 73 -29.33 9.04 -14.19
CA ARG A 73 -29.41 7.58 -14.28
C ARG A 73 -30.12 7.12 -15.55
N ALA A 74 -31.21 7.78 -15.93
CA ALA A 74 -31.92 7.50 -17.17
C ALA A 74 -31.06 7.76 -18.41
N LEU A 75 -30.25 8.84 -18.44
CA LEU A 75 -29.33 9.10 -19.55
C LEU A 75 -28.20 8.05 -19.66
N MET A 76 -27.66 7.58 -18.53
CA MET A 76 -26.59 6.58 -18.53
C MET A 76 -27.07 5.18 -18.94
N TYR A 77 -28.32 4.81 -18.60
CA TYR A 77 -28.81 3.44 -18.69
C TYR A 77 -30.08 3.25 -19.54
N GLY A 78 -30.71 4.32 -20.03
CA GLY A 78 -32.05 4.35 -20.66
C GLY A 78 -32.19 3.65 -22.02
N GLY A 79 -31.18 2.92 -22.46
CA GLY A 79 -31.25 2.04 -23.63
C GLY A 79 -30.80 0.60 -23.37
N ARG A 80 -30.57 0.22 -22.11
CA ARG A 80 -30.02 -1.10 -21.73
C ARG A 80 -30.81 -1.80 -20.61
N GLY A 81 -32.11 -1.58 -20.54
CA GLY A 81 -33.01 -2.31 -19.65
C GLY A 81 -34.45 -2.19 -20.13
N GLY A 82 -34.94 -3.23 -20.78
CA GLY A 82 -36.37 -3.51 -20.91
C GLY A 82 -36.78 -4.47 -19.79
#